data_AF-A0A976BB13-F1
#
_entry.id   AF-A0A976BB13-F1
#
_cell.length_a   1.000
_cell.length_b   1.000
_cell.length_c   1.000
_cell.angle_alpha   90.00
_cell.angle_beta   90.00
_cell.angle_gamma   90.00
#
_symmetry.space_group_name_H-M   'P 1'
#
loop_
_entity.id
_entity.type
_entity.pdbx_description
1 polymer ?
#
loop_
_entity_poly.entity_id
_entity_poly.type
_entity_poly.pdbx_seq_one_letter_code
_entity_poly.pdbx_strand_id
1 'polypeptide(L)'
;MADSTKAMRKSIVDRDILPAFQNRQLNEITADDLRALCNKVKARGAPATAVHVRDIVKQVYAFAILHGEKVDNPAEDVRAASIATFVPKDRALSPLEIRLMARQMESVATYPTIRLALRFLALDLQQGRVRRAAAPHAAGVGQHDRCLDRWPDLRAEADAGERGGAGTECDRVTGGRMQILLECAADGRRVVCHCRKKITVSDRIFRLPNHRVLAEVRESCILSTMSDQNAGKLNRLLADLGDTRLVSSRWLRAHSYSNSLVARYVGSGWLVSPARGVYMRQGGRLQWDGVVRSLQAGEGMPLHVGGRFALTLQGHEHYLRLGDAGTITLYGPERPPGWMSKLPLQERFAFLGKGPFDLPAVSFTAEVSESVLAGQGLAWHRMDSGAESALVCSTPERAMLELCDGVSDAALVYEADALMQAMTTLRPQRVGLMLRHCRSIKAKRLFLALAERHKHAWLSHVPLDGVELGRGKRALVPGGRLHPTYQITLPGDLDEHLA
;
A
#
# COMPACT_ATOMS: atom_id res chain seq x y z
N MET A 1 11.29 11.16 13.57
CA MET A 1 11.52 10.08 14.56
C MET A 1 10.30 10.00 15.46
N ALA A 2 9.81 8.81 15.86
CA ALA A 2 8.61 8.71 16.68
C ALA A 2 8.85 9.19 18.13
N ASP A 3 7.83 9.75 18.77
CA ASP A 3 7.95 10.33 20.12
C ASP A 3 8.32 9.29 21.19
N SER A 4 7.84 8.06 21.07
CA SER A 4 8.25 6.95 21.93
C SER A 4 9.75 6.66 21.84
N THR A 5 10.32 6.68 20.64
CA THR A 5 11.77 6.53 20.41
C THR A 5 12.55 7.74 20.96
N LYS A 6 11.99 8.94 20.85
CA LYS A 6 12.58 10.18 21.40
C LYS A 6 12.61 10.15 22.94
N ALA A 7 11.51 9.77 23.58
CA ALA A 7 11.41 9.61 25.03
C ALA A 7 12.36 8.51 25.54
N MET A 8 12.41 7.36 24.86
CA MET A 8 13.35 6.27 25.19
C MET A 8 14.80 6.75 25.14
N ARG A 9 15.23 7.37 24.02
CA ARG A 9 16.60 7.88 23.88
C ARG A 9 16.92 8.96 24.91
N LYS A 10 15.99 9.88 25.19
CA LYS A 10 16.16 10.91 26.22
C LYS A 10 16.41 10.28 27.61
N SER A 11 15.60 9.30 28.01
CA SER A 11 15.80 8.63 29.31
C SER A 11 17.15 7.92 29.44
N ILE A 12 17.71 7.42 28.33
CA ILE A 12 19.05 6.80 28.29
C ILE A 12 20.14 7.88 28.43
N VAL A 13 19.98 9.03 27.76
CA VAL A 13 20.91 10.17 27.93
C VAL A 13 20.90 10.64 29.38
N ASP A 14 19.73 10.95 29.92
CA ASP A 14 19.56 11.55 31.25
C ASP A 14 20.05 10.63 32.39
N ARG A 15 19.81 9.31 32.27
CA ARG A 15 20.13 8.34 33.34
C ARG A 15 21.53 7.73 33.23
N ASP A 16 22.01 7.47 32.02
CA ASP A 16 23.20 6.64 31.80
C ASP A 16 24.38 7.41 31.17
N ILE A 17 24.14 8.48 30.40
CA ILE A 17 25.22 9.24 29.72
C ILE A 17 25.62 10.50 30.51
N LEU A 18 24.66 11.36 30.88
CA LEU A 18 24.97 12.61 31.59
C LEU A 18 25.74 12.37 32.90
N PRO A 19 25.34 11.43 33.79
CA PRO A 19 26.04 11.25 35.07
C PRO A 19 27.49 10.75 34.93
N ALA A 20 27.90 10.27 33.75
CA ALA A 20 29.25 9.77 33.48
C ALA A 20 30.14 10.80 32.76
N PHE A 21 29.56 11.62 31.86
CA PHE A 21 30.33 12.46 30.93
C PHE A 21 30.00 13.97 30.99
N GLN A 22 28.99 14.42 31.74
CA GLN A 22 28.59 15.85 31.77
C GLN A 22 29.70 16.83 32.23
N ASN A 23 30.67 16.36 33.02
CA ASN A 23 31.75 17.18 33.59
C ASN A 23 33.11 16.95 32.90
N ARG A 24 33.16 16.20 31.79
CA ARG A 24 34.40 15.91 31.04
C ARG A 24 34.33 16.54 29.66
N GLN A 25 35.47 17.05 29.17
CA GLN A 25 35.56 17.61 27.83
C GLN A 25 35.60 16.49 26.76
N LEU A 26 35.22 16.79 25.52
CA LEU A 26 35.13 15.78 24.44
C LEU A 26 36.48 15.10 24.13
N ASN A 27 37.59 15.80 24.34
CA ASN A 27 38.97 15.32 24.20
C ASN A 27 39.45 14.44 25.36
N GLU A 28 38.79 14.48 26.52
CA GLU A 28 39.15 13.69 27.71
C GLU A 28 38.50 12.30 27.71
N ILE A 29 37.45 12.09 26.91
CA ILE A 29 36.66 10.84 26.92
C ILE A 29 37.30 9.82 25.96
N THR A 30 37.86 8.76 26.52
CA THR A 30 38.54 7.71 25.76
C THR A 30 37.60 6.56 25.35
N ALA A 31 38.04 5.71 24.42
CA ALA A 31 37.33 4.47 24.09
C ALA A 31 37.25 3.50 25.30
N ASP A 32 38.22 3.57 26.22
CA ASP A 32 38.23 2.77 27.45
C ASP A 32 37.15 3.23 28.43
N ASP A 33 36.97 4.55 28.59
CA ASP A 33 35.89 5.15 29.38
C ASP A 33 34.50 4.72 28.86
N LEU A 34 34.31 4.74 27.53
CA LEU A 34 33.06 4.30 26.90
C LEU A 34 32.82 2.80 27.11
N ARG A 35 33.87 1.96 27.04
CA ARG A 35 33.76 0.51 27.38
C ARG A 35 33.41 0.31 28.85
N ALA A 36 34.01 1.06 29.77
CA ALA A 36 33.70 0.99 31.20
C ALA A 36 32.22 1.34 31.47
N LEU A 37 31.70 2.40 30.83
CA LEU A 37 30.27 2.76 30.93
C LEU A 37 29.36 1.68 30.36
N CYS A 38 29.65 1.15 29.16
CA CYS A 38 28.85 0.10 28.55
C CYS A 38 28.84 -1.18 29.41
N ASN A 39 29.98 -1.55 30.01
CA ASN A 39 30.08 -2.68 30.93
C ASN A 39 29.29 -2.44 32.23
N LYS A 40 29.30 -1.21 32.77
CA LYS A 40 28.48 -0.84 33.95
C LYS A 40 26.98 -0.94 33.67
N VAL A 41 26.52 -0.54 32.47
CA VAL A 41 25.12 -0.68 32.04
C VAL A 41 24.77 -2.15 31.77
N LYS A 42 25.68 -2.93 31.17
CA LYS A 42 25.52 -4.37 30.97
C LYS A 42 25.42 -5.14 32.28
N ALA A 43 26.23 -4.80 33.29
CA ALA A 43 26.20 -5.41 34.62
C ALA A 43 24.88 -5.16 35.39
N ARG A 44 24.12 -4.11 35.04
CA ARG A 44 22.75 -3.88 35.52
C ARG A 44 21.69 -4.77 34.85
N GLY A 45 22.07 -5.71 33.99
CA GLY A 45 21.16 -6.60 33.27
C GLY A 45 20.55 -6.01 32.00
N ALA A 46 21.06 -4.89 31.49
CA ALA A 46 20.48 -4.14 30.36
C ALA A 46 21.41 -4.08 29.11
N PRO A 47 21.73 -5.21 28.46
CA PRO A 47 22.67 -5.25 27.32
C PRO A 47 22.18 -4.45 26.10
N ALA A 48 20.87 -4.40 25.84
CA ALA A 48 20.29 -3.57 24.77
C ALA A 48 20.51 -2.07 25.01
N THR A 49 20.34 -1.62 26.26
CA THR A 49 20.59 -0.22 26.65
C THR A 49 22.06 0.16 26.49
N ALA A 50 23.00 -0.74 26.80
CA ALA A 50 24.43 -0.50 26.62
C ALA A 50 24.80 -0.26 25.14
N VAL A 51 24.19 -0.99 24.20
CA VAL A 51 24.37 -0.75 22.76
C VAL A 51 23.81 0.62 22.36
N HIS A 52 22.61 0.98 22.85
CA HIS A 52 22.03 2.31 22.60
C HIS A 52 22.86 3.46 23.19
N VAL A 53 23.48 3.30 24.35
CA VAL A 53 24.43 4.28 24.93
C VAL A 53 25.58 4.52 23.96
N ARG A 54 26.23 3.44 23.49
CA ARG A 54 27.34 3.52 22.51
C ARG A 54 26.92 4.20 21.21
N ASP A 55 25.73 3.86 20.68
CA ASP A 55 25.25 4.43 19.41
C ASP A 55 24.85 5.92 19.53
N ILE A 56 24.34 6.35 20.69
CA ILE A 56 24.08 7.77 20.97
C ILE A 56 25.39 8.54 21.05
N VAL A 57 26.40 8.04 21.78
CA VAL A 57 27.74 8.67 21.85
C VAL A 57 28.37 8.74 20.45
N LYS A 58 28.27 7.69 19.64
CA LYS A 58 28.73 7.70 18.24
C LYS A 58 28.09 8.84 17.42
N GLN A 59 26.79 9.07 17.60
CA GLN A 59 26.05 10.13 16.91
C GLN A 59 26.43 11.54 17.40
N VAL A 60 26.69 11.72 18.70
CA VAL A 60 27.15 13.00 19.27
C VAL A 60 28.55 13.37 18.75
N TYR A 61 29.50 12.42 18.74
CA TYR A 61 30.85 12.69 18.21
C TYR A 61 30.84 12.93 16.69
N ALA A 62 30.03 12.17 15.93
CA ALA A 62 29.87 12.43 14.49
C ALA A 62 29.29 13.84 14.23
N PHE A 63 28.39 14.33 15.09
CA PHE A 63 27.89 15.71 15.01
C PHE A 63 28.97 16.75 15.33
N ALA A 64 29.78 16.54 16.38
CA ALA A 64 30.87 17.46 16.74
C ALA A 64 31.93 17.58 15.63
N ILE A 65 32.36 16.45 15.05
CA ILE A 65 33.32 16.40 13.94
C ILE A 65 32.79 17.17 12.71
N LEU A 66 31.49 17.02 12.40
CA LEU A 66 30.85 17.77 11.31
C LEU A 66 30.81 19.29 11.53
N HIS A 67 30.90 19.76 12.78
CA HIS A 67 30.92 21.18 13.14
C HIS A 67 32.34 21.74 13.34
N GLY A 68 33.37 20.97 13.01
CA GLY A 68 34.77 21.43 12.96
C GLY A 68 35.64 21.05 14.17
N GLU A 69 35.09 20.36 15.17
CA GLU A 69 35.86 19.88 16.32
C GLU A 69 36.77 18.72 15.93
N LYS A 70 38.07 18.85 16.20
CA LYS A 70 39.10 17.86 15.84
C LYS A 70 39.27 16.83 16.97
N VAL A 71 38.29 15.93 17.09
CA VAL A 71 38.28 14.87 18.11
C VAL A 71 38.01 13.52 17.46
N ASP A 72 38.76 12.49 17.85
CA ASP A 72 38.50 11.12 17.42
C ASP A 72 37.22 10.57 18.08
N ASN A 73 36.50 9.68 17.39
CA ASN A 73 35.24 9.15 17.88
C ASN A 73 35.47 7.87 18.72
N PRO A 74 35.32 7.91 20.06
CA PRO A 74 35.63 6.78 20.93
C PRO A 74 34.71 5.57 20.70
N ALA A 75 33.61 5.72 19.97
CA ALA A 75 32.67 4.63 19.67
C ALA A 75 33.05 3.77 18.45
N GLU A 76 34.03 4.15 17.64
CA GLU A 76 34.49 3.30 16.52
C GLU A 76 35.32 2.11 17.01
N ASP A 77 36.19 2.32 18.01
CA ASP A 77 36.96 1.25 18.66
C ASP A 77 36.09 0.30 19.51
N VAL A 78 34.86 0.72 19.84
CA VAL A 78 33.91 -0.06 20.61
C VAL A 78 32.86 -0.67 19.69
N ARG A 79 33.15 -1.86 19.15
CA ARG A 79 32.21 -2.63 18.32
C ARG A 79 31.02 -3.10 19.16
N ALA A 80 29.80 -2.90 18.65
CA ALA A 80 28.56 -3.34 19.32
C ALA A 80 28.56 -4.85 19.68
N ALA A 81 29.18 -5.70 18.85
CA ALA A 81 29.33 -7.14 19.10
C ALA A 81 30.15 -7.48 20.37
N SER A 82 31.06 -6.59 20.81
CA SER A 82 31.79 -6.78 22.09
C SER A 82 30.93 -6.43 23.31
N ILE A 83 29.91 -5.60 23.14
CA ILE A 83 28.96 -5.21 24.20
C ILE A 83 27.92 -6.32 24.39
N ALA A 84 27.25 -6.75 23.33
CA ALA A 84 26.19 -7.77 23.42
C ALA A 84 26.09 -8.64 22.17
N THR A 85 26.13 -9.96 22.37
CA THR A 85 25.69 -10.96 21.40
C THR A 85 24.19 -11.22 21.63
N PHE A 86 23.33 -10.64 20.79
CA PHE A 86 21.91 -10.96 20.82
C PHE A 86 21.70 -12.33 20.18
N VAL A 87 21.37 -13.34 20.99
CA VAL A 87 20.83 -14.61 20.50
C VAL A 87 19.40 -14.34 20.03
N PRO A 88 19.06 -14.53 18.74
CA PRO A 88 17.68 -14.41 18.27
C PRO A 88 16.80 -15.45 18.98
N LYS A 89 15.71 -15.00 19.61
CA LYS A 89 14.71 -15.91 20.19
C LYS A 89 13.67 -16.31 19.15
N ASP A 90 14.13 -16.86 18.03
CA ASP A 90 13.26 -17.32 16.93
C ASP A 90 12.74 -18.75 17.19
N ARG A 91 12.13 -18.97 18.36
CA ARG A 91 11.29 -20.15 18.58
C ARG A 91 9.86 -19.82 18.19
N ALA A 92 9.49 -20.16 16.96
CA ALA A 92 8.08 -20.31 16.59
C ALA A 92 7.45 -21.50 17.33
N LEU A 93 6.14 -21.44 17.58
CA LEU A 93 5.37 -22.62 18.00
C LEU A 93 5.28 -23.59 16.82
N SER A 94 5.53 -24.88 17.09
CA SER A 94 5.32 -25.95 16.10
C SER A 94 3.82 -26.15 15.82
N PRO A 95 3.44 -26.74 14.66
CA PRO A 95 2.03 -27.04 14.36
C PRO A 95 1.33 -27.91 15.41
N LEU A 96 2.07 -28.77 16.12
CA LEU A 96 1.55 -29.57 17.22
C LEU A 96 1.25 -28.70 18.45
N GLU A 97 2.16 -27.81 18.82
CA GLU A 97 1.98 -26.89 19.96
C GLU A 97 0.85 -25.89 19.71
N ILE A 98 0.67 -25.41 18.47
CA ILE A 98 -0.46 -24.56 18.08
C ILE A 98 -1.79 -25.31 18.26
N ARG A 99 -1.87 -26.58 17.85
CA ARG A 99 -3.07 -27.43 18.04
C ARG A 99 -3.35 -27.68 19.53
N LEU A 100 -2.32 -27.97 20.32
CA LEU A 100 -2.46 -28.16 21.77
C LEU A 100 -2.89 -26.86 22.48
N MET A 101 -2.32 -25.72 22.10
CA MET A 101 -2.71 -24.40 22.60
C MET A 101 -4.17 -24.10 22.26
N ALA A 102 -4.59 -24.27 21.01
CA ALA A 102 -5.96 -24.00 20.58
C ALA A 102 -7.00 -24.86 21.32
N ARG A 103 -6.67 -26.14 21.59
CA ARG A 103 -7.51 -27.07 22.36
C ARG A 103 -7.55 -26.72 23.85
N GLN A 104 -6.41 -26.38 24.46
CA GLN A 104 -6.38 -25.99 25.88
C GLN A 104 -7.02 -24.62 26.13
N MET A 105 -6.97 -23.69 25.17
CA MET A 105 -7.70 -22.42 25.27
C MET A 105 -9.21 -22.60 25.43
N GLU A 106 -9.79 -23.74 25.03
CA GLU A 106 -11.21 -24.02 25.21
C GLU A 106 -11.57 -24.47 26.63
N SER A 107 -10.68 -25.23 27.27
CA SER A 107 -10.84 -25.71 28.66
C SER A 107 -10.55 -24.64 29.70
N VAL A 108 -9.69 -23.67 29.41
CA VAL A 108 -9.35 -22.58 30.34
C VAL A 108 -10.48 -21.54 30.41
N ALA A 109 -11.03 -21.35 31.61
CA ALA A 109 -12.02 -20.33 31.93
C ALA A 109 -11.44 -18.91 31.73
N THR A 110 -11.67 -18.37 30.54
CA THR A 110 -11.22 -17.04 30.09
C THR A 110 -12.34 -16.35 29.32
N TYR A 111 -12.36 -15.02 29.33
CA TYR A 111 -13.35 -14.25 28.58
C TYR A 111 -13.30 -14.59 27.08
N PRO A 112 -14.44 -14.81 26.40
CA PRO A 112 -14.48 -15.17 24.98
C PRO A 112 -13.74 -14.19 24.07
N THR A 113 -13.74 -12.90 24.42
CA THR A 113 -12.99 -11.84 23.72
C THR A 113 -11.48 -12.03 23.77
N ILE A 114 -10.94 -12.47 24.92
CA ILE A 114 -9.50 -12.78 25.06
C ILE A 114 -9.17 -14.05 24.27
N ARG A 115 -10.05 -15.07 24.30
CA ARG A 115 -9.90 -16.30 23.53
C ARG A 115 -9.89 -16.03 22.01
N LEU A 116 -10.77 -15.14 21.53
CA LEU A 116 -10.80 -14.67 20.14
C LEU A 116 -9.55 -13.85 19.79
N ALA A 117 -9.14 -12.91 20.63
CA ALA A 117 -7.94 -12.10 20.41
C ALA A 117 -6.66 -12.95 20.34
N LEU A 118 -6.53 -13.99 21.18
CA LEU A 118 -5.41 -14.92 21.14
C LEU A 118 -5.43 -15.82 19.88
N ARG A 119 -6.61 -16.24 19.42
CA ARG A 119 -6.75 -16.96 18.13
C ARG A 119 -6.36 -16.08 16.95
N PHE A 120 -6.83 -14.82 16.95
CA PHE A 120 -6.50 -13.82 15.95
C PHE A 120 -4.99 -13.52 15.91
N LEU A 121 -4.36 -13.28 17.07
CA LEU A 121 -2.91 -13.12 17.20
C LEU A 121 -2.12 -14.33 16.70
N ALA A 122 -2.58 -15.56 16.97
CA ALA A 122 -1.91 -16.78 16.51
C ALA A 122 -1.97 -16.95 14.98
N LEU A 123 -3.02 -16.46 14.33
CA LEU A 123 -3.17 -16.45 12.88
C LEU A 123 -2.32 -15.34 12.24
N ASP A 124 -2.43 -14.11 12.73
CA ASP A 124 -1.71 -12.93 12.20
C ASP A 124 -0.19 -13.00 12.40
N LEU A 125 0.29 -13.58 13.50
CA LEU A 125 1.73 -13.65 13.78
C LEU A 125 2.45 -14.81 13.08
N GLN A 126 1.74 -15.83 12.60
CA GLN A 126 2.31 -16.86 11.72
C GLN A 126 2.53 -16.33 10.29
N GLN A 127 1.74 -15.36 9.83
CA GLN A 127 1.99 -14.59 8.61
C GLN A 127 2.50 -13.19 8.93
N GLY A 128 3.69 -13.10 9.55
CA GLY A 128 4.23 -11.88 10.14
C GLY A 128 4.10 -10.60 9.32
N ARG A 129 2.99 -9.86 9.50
CA ARG A 129 2.71 -8.51 9.00
C ARG A 129 1.45 -7.97 9.69
N VAL A 130 1.40 -6.64 9.83
CA VAL A 130 0.26 -5.80 10.26
C VAL A 130 -0.01 -5.72 11.78
N ARG A 131 -0.53 -4.57 12.18
CA ARG A 131 -0.57 -3.99 13.52
C ARG A 131 -2.02 -3.71 13.92
N ARG A 132 -2.31 -3.81 15.23
CA ARG A 132 -3.38 -3.08 15.94
C ARG A 132 -4.76 -3.07 15.27
N ALA A 133 -5.51 -4.16 15.45
CA ALA A 133 -6.96 -4.05 15.45
C ALA A 133 -7.42 -3.29 16.72
N ALA A 134 -8.09 -2.14 16.53
CA ALA A 134 -8.87 -1.50 17.58
C ALA A 134 -10.32 -2.02 17.47
N ALA A 135 -10.84 -2.61 18.54
CA ALA A 135 -12.15 -3.26 18.51
C ALA A 135 -13.29 -2.30 18.89
N PRO A 136 -14.41 -2.33 18.15
CA PRO A 136 -15.72 -2.03 18.70
C PRO A 136 -16.61 -3.28 18.67
N HIS A 137 -17.10 -3.65 19.86
CA HIS A 137 -18.35 -4.37 20.15
C HIS A 137 -19.02 -5.19 19.02
N ALA A 138 -18.95 -6.52 19.14
CA ALA A 138 -19.90 -7.44 18.54
C ALA A 138 -20.46 -8.37 19.63
N ALA A 139 -21.72 -8.16 19.99
CA ALA A 139 -22.53 -9.14 20.72
C ALA A 139 -23.37 -9.92 19.71
N GLY A 140 -23.45 -11.25 19.85
CA GLY A 140 -24.17 -12.12 18.92
C GLY A 140 -23.58 -13.52 18.90
N VAL A 141 -24.21 -14.45 19.61
CA VAL A 141 -23.82 -15.87 19.66
C VAL A 141 -24.61 -16.64 18.59
N GLY A 142 -23.93 -17.48 17.80
CA GLY A 142 -24.58 -18.30 16.78
C GLY A 142 -23.64 -19.24 16.03
N GLN A 143 -23.46 -20.45 16.58
CA GLN A 143 -23.30 -21.78 15.96
C GLN A 143 -23.17 -21.88 14.41
N HIS A 144 -22.38 -22.79 13.81
CA HIS A 144 -21.70 -23.99 14.31
C HIS A 144 -20.59 -24.46 13.34
N ASP A 145 -19.81 -25.47 13.77
CA ASP A 145 -18.82 -26.19 12.97
C ASP A 145 -19.29 -26.68 11.58
N ARG A 146 -18.42 -26.53 10.57
CA ARG A 146 -18.11 -27.48 9.47
C ARG A 146 -17.30 -26.78 8.37
N CYS A 147 -15.96 -26.95 8.35
CA CYS A 147 -15.10 -26.76 7.17
C CYS A 147 -13.62 -27.14 7.42
N LEU A 148 -13.35 -28.33 7.96
CA LEU A 148 -11.98 -28.86 8.12
C LEU A 148 -11.66 -30.10 7.26
N ASP A 149 -12.63 -30.56 6.46
CA ASP A 149 -12.48 -31.73 5.59
C ASP A 149 -12.32 -31.34 4.11
N ARG A 150 -11.10 -30.94 3.73
CA ARG A 150 -10.51 -31.14 2.39
C ARG A 150 -9.07 -30.64 2.37
N TRP A 151 -8.12 -31.57 2.30
CA TRP A 151 -6.79 -31.46 1.65
C TRP A 151 -6.02 -32.78 1.80
N PRO A 152 -6.15 -33.71 0.85
CA PRO A 152 -5.04 -34.59 0.47
C PRO A 152 -4.13 -33.88 -0.58
N ASP A 153 -2.92 -34.41 -0.75
CA ASP A 153 -1.92 -34.07 -1.79
C ASP A 153 -0.86 -33.00 -1.46
N LEU A 154 -0.07 -33.28 -0.42
CA LEU A 154 1.30 -32.78 -0.26
C LEU A 154 2.26 -33.95 0.07
N ARG A 155 2.50 -34.82 -0.93
CA ARG A 155 3.42 -35.96 -0.85
C ARG A 155 4.04 -36.32 -2.22
N ALA A 156 4.76 -35.38 -2.84
CA ALA A 156 5.77 -35.65 -3.87
C ALA A 156 6.51 -34.35 -4.25
N GLU A 157 7.63 -34.03 -3.59
CA GLU A 157 8.74 -33.21 -4.11
C GLU A 157 9.83 -33.06 -3.03
N ALA A 158 10.34 -34.21 -2.57
CA ALA A 158 11.47 -34.29 -1.65
C ALA A 158 12.36 -35.46 -2.08
N ASP A 159 12.97 -35.34 -3.26
CA ASP A 159 14.15 -36.10 -3.70
C ASP A 159 14.62 -35.62 -5.09
N ALA A 160 15.48 -34.59 -5.15
CA ALA A 160 16.31 -34.30 -6.32
C ALA A 160 17.45 -33.28 -6.03
N GLY A 161 18.68 -33.78 -5.90
CA GLY A 161 19.85 -33.14 -6.51
C GLY A 161 20.60 -32.06 -5.71
N GLU A 162 21.45 -32.49 -4.77
CA GLU A 162 22.70 -31.75 -4.51
C GLU A 162 23.57 -31.70 -5.78
N ARG A 163 24.12 -30.52 -6.12
CA ARG A 163 25.43 -30.42 -6.80
C ARG A 163 26.00 -28.99 -6.88
N GLY A 164 27.26 -28.85 -6.45
CA GLY A 164 28.22 -27.89 -7.00
C GLY A 164 28.15 -26.45 -6.47
N GLY A 165 29.12 -26.08 -5.62
CA GLY A 165 29.29 -24.69 -5.15
C GLY A 165 30.40 -23.92 -5.87
N ALA A 166 30.39 -22.60 -5.70
CA ALA A 166 31.55 -21.72 -5.89
C ALA A 166 31.38 -20.51 -4.96
N GLY A 167 32.00 -20.55 -3.77
CA GLY A 167 31.96 -19.45 -2.81
C GLY A 167 33.08 -18.45 -3.08
N THR A 168 32.76 -17.16 -3.16
CA THR A 168 33.75 -16.09 -3.29
C THR A 168 34.31 -15.72 -1.93
N GLU A 169 35.49 -16.24 -1.61
CA GLU A 169 36.23 -15.86 -0.40
C GLU A 169 36.84 -14.46 -0.58
N CYS A 170 36.60 -13.58 0.41
CA CYS A 170 36.99 -12.16 0.33
C CYS A 170 37.96 -11.84 1.47
N ASP A 171 39.25 -12.02 1.20
CA ASP A 171 40.30 -11.96 2.22
C ASP A 171 40.88 -10.54 2.42
N ARG A 172 41.43 -10.27 3.61
CA ARG A 172 41.82 -8.91 4.04
C ARG A 172 43.10 -8.42 3.37
N VAL A 173 43.09 -7.17 2.92
CA VAL A 173 44.32 -6.45 2.53
C VAL A 173 44.81 -5.55 3.66
N THR A 174 45.92 -5.93 4.28
CA THR A 174 46.80 -5.00 5.02
C THR A 174 47.91 -4.49 4.10
N GLY A 175 48.13 -3.17 4.05
CA GLY A 175 49.38 -2.60 3.53
C GLY A 175 49.42 -2.22 2.03
N GLY A 176 48.80 -1.11 1.66
CA GLY A 176 49.48 -0.08 0.85
C GLY A 176 50.03 -0.40 -0.55
N ARG A 177 49.50 -1.36 -1.32
CA ARG A 177 49.67 -1.44 -2.79
C ARG A 177 48.46 -2.12 -3.42
N MET A 178 47.66 -1.38 -4.21
CA MET A 178 46.50 -1.95 -4.90
C MET A 178 46.96 -2.75 -6.13
N GLN A 179 46.82 -4.07 -6.07
CA GLN A 179 46.90 -4.95 -7.24
C GLN A 179 45.48 -5.20 -7.73
N ILE A 180 45.27 -5.13 -9.06
CA ILE A 180 44.02 -5.51 -9.68
C ILE A 180 44.31 -6.75 -10.53
N LEU A 181 43.78 -7.91 -10.13
CA LEU A 181 43.69 -9.06 -11.01
C LEU A 181 42.51 -8.85 -11.95
N LEU A 182 42.76 -8.97 -13.25
CA LEU A 182 41.70 -9.12 -14.25
C LEU A 182 41.81 -10.52 -14.85
N GLU A 183 40.71 -11.25 -14.78
CA GLU A 183 40.57 -12.60 -15.33
C GLU A 183 39.76 -12.52 -16.61
N CYS A 184 40.37 -12.90 -17.74
CA CYS A 184 39.74 -12.74 -19.05
C CYS A 184 38.78 -13.93 -19.31
N ALA A 185 37.48 -13.64 -19.39
CA ALA A 185 36.41 -14.64 -19.41
C ALA A 185 36.38 -15.58 -20.64
N ALA A 186 37.21 -15.33 -21.66
CA ALA A 186 37.35 -16.22 -22.83
C ALA A 186 38.42 -17.31 -22.64
N ASP A 187 39.58 -16.94 -22.08
CA ASP A 187 40.82 -17.75 -22.19
C ASP A 187 41.44 -18.14 -20.83
N GLY A 188 40.85 -17.72 -19.71
CA GLY A 188 41.32 -18.08 -18.35
C GLY A 188 42.70 -17.52 -17.94
N ARG A 189 43.35 -16.72 -18.81
CA ARG A 189 44.65 -16.10 -18.50
C ARG A 189 44.47 -14.93 -17.54
N ARG A 190 45.22 -14.97 -16.44
CA ARG A 190 45.31 -13.90 -15.43
C ARG A 190 46.47 -12.98 -15.77
N VAL A 191 46.22 -11.67 -15.84
CA VAL A 191 47.25 -10.64 -16.05
C VAL A 191 47.30 -9.74 -14.82
N VAL A 192 48.49 -9.57 -14.25
CA VAL A 192 48.73 -8.72 -13.08
C VAL A 192 49.25 -7.36 -13.54
N CYS A 193 48.40 -6.32 -13.40
CA CYS A 193 48.75 -4.96 -13.80
C CYS A 193 49.25 -4.14 -12.60
N HIS A 194 50.47 -3.63 -12.66
CA HIS A 194 51.04 -2.76 -11.63
C HIS A 194 50.94 -1.27 -12.01
N CYS A 195 49.95 -0.57 -11.46
CA CYS A 195 49.87 0.89 -11.60
C CYS A 195 50.68 1.59 -10.50
N ARG A 196 51.58 2.53 -10.86
CA ARG A 196 52.57 3.14 -9.93
C ARG A 196 52.32 4.60 -9.54
N LYS A 197 51.19 5.23 -9.91
CA LYS A 197 50.87 6.62 -9.51
C LYS A 197 49.37 6.83 -9.23
N LYS A 198 49.07 7.74 -8.27
CA LYS A 198 47.74 8.35 -8.12
C LYS A 198 47.47 9.27 -9.32
N ILE A 199 46.26 9.22 -9.86
CA ILE A 199 45.81 10.11 -10.95
C ILE A 199 44.88 11.17 -10.33
N THR A 200 45.06 12.43 -10.73
CA THR A 200 44.22 13.57 -10.31
C THR A 200 43.71 14.35 -11.52
N VAL A 201 42.60 15.07 -11.35
CA VAL A 201 41.77 15.67 -12.42
C VAL A 201 42.52 16.69 -13.33
N SER A 202 43.70 17.14 -12.94
CA SER A 202 44.41 18.27 -13.59
C SER A 202 45.42 17.88 -14.69
N ASP A 203 45.69 16.59 -14.92
CA ASP A 203 46.73 16.17 -15.87
C ASP A 203 46.25 16.26 -17.33
N ARG A 204 46.79 17.24 -18.06
CA ARG A 204 46.46 17.50 -19.47
C ARG A 204 46.90 16.35 -20.38
N ILE A 205 45.92 15.70 -21.01
CA ILE A 205 46.15 14.65 -22.01
C ILE A 205 46.74 15.27 -23.29
N PHE A 206 47.96 14.89 -23.68
CA PHE A 206 48.39 14.97 -25.07
C PHE A 206 49.41 13.89 -25.45
N ARG A 207 49.25 13.36 -26.68
CA ARG A 207 50.13 12.44 -27.43
C ARG A 207 50.36 11.05 -26.84
N LEU A 208 49.45 10.12 -27.19
CA LEU A 208 49.81 8.78 -27.70
C LEU A 208 48.76 8.37 -28.75
N PRO A 209 49.16 7.79 -29.91
CA PRO A 209 48.20 7.30 -30.89
C PRO A 209 47.73 5.89 -30.49
N ASN A 210 46.43 5.69 -30.31
CA ASN A 210 45.75 4.43 -30.65
C ASN A 210 44.21 4.53 -30.50
N HIS A 211 43.52 4.37 -31.63
CA HIS A 211 42.08 4.61 -31.76
C HIS A 211 41.25 3.37 -31.34
N ARG A 212 41.35 2.97 -30.06
CA ARG A 212 40.49 1.94 -29.44
C ARG A 212 40.16 2.21 -27.96
N VAL A 213 41.14 2.62 -27.16
CA VAL A 213 40.97 2.90 -25.71
C VAL A 213 40.03 4.09 -25.46
N LEU A 214 39.98 5.07 -26.38
CA LEU A 214 39.07 6.22 -26.30
C LEU A 214 37.59 5.86 -26.52
N ALA A 215 37.26 4.66 -27.01
CA ALA A 215 35.88 4.19 -27.03
C ALA A 215 35.46 3.70 -25.63
N GLU A 216 36.22 2.76 -25.05
CA GLU A 216 35.92 2.17 -23.74
C GLU A 216 35.93 3.19 -22.59
N VAL A 217 36.90 4.12 -22.57
CA VAL A 217 36.94 5.15 -21.50
C VAL A 217 35.80 6.16 -21.65
N ARG A 218 35.37 6.46 -22.88
CA ARG A 218 34.25 7.38 -23.12
C ARG A 218 32.91 6.72 -22.80
N GLU A 219 32.73 5.43 -23.08
CA GLU A 219 31.58 4.66 -22.60
C GLU A 219 31.59 4.50 -21.08
N SER A 220 32.71 4.09 -20.47
CA SER A 220 32.78 3.81 -19.02
C SER A 220 32.56 5.06 -18.14
N CYS A 221 33.12 6.22 -18.51
CA CYS A 221 32.88 7.47 -17.78
C CYS A 221 31.45 8.00 -17.96
N ILE A 222 30.84 7.83 -19.14
CA ILE A 222 29.43 8.18 -19.38
C ILE A 222 28.50 7.21 -18.64
N LEU A 223 28.77 5.90 -18.67
CA LEU A 223 27.98 4.88 -17.98
C LEU A 223 28.03 5.05 -16.45
N SER A 224 29.19 5.40 -15.89
CA SER A 224 29.33 5.63 -14.44
C SER A 224 28.53 6.86 -13.99
N THR A 225 28.70 8.01 -14.66
CA THR A 225 27.94 9.23 -14.34
C THR A 225 26.44 9.10 -14.65
N MET A 226 26.07 8.34 -15.68
CA MET A 226 24.68 7.91 -15.90
C MET A 226 24.19 7.01 -14.77
N SER A 227 25.01 6.13 -14.19
CA SER A 227 24.56 5.19 -13.16
C SER A 227 24.10 5.91 -11.88
N ASP A 228 24.82 6.94 -11.43
CA ASP A 228 24.45 7.75 -10.27
C ASP A 228 23.18 8.57 -10.51
N GLN A 229 23.06 9.21 -11.69
CA GLN A 229 21.82 9.89 -12.09
C GLN A 229 20.62 8.93 -12.17
N ASN A 230 20.86 7.69 -12.62
CA ASN A 230 19.83 6.67 -12.68
C ASN A 230 19.48 6.10 -11.31
N ALA A 231 20.42 5.97 -10.37
CA ALA A 231 20.13 5.59 -8.99
C ALA A 231 19.21 6.64 -8.32
N GLY A 232 19.48 7.93 -8.56
CA GLY A 232 18.59 9.01 -8.13
C GLY A 232 17.18 8.94 -8.75
N LYS A 233 17.08 8.68 -10.06
CA LYS A 233 15.80 8.47 -10.75
C LYS A 233 15.05 7.22 -10.25
N LEU A 234 15.76 6.12 -10.01
CA LEU A 234 15.19 4.88 -9.50
C LEU A 234 14.63 5.06 -8.09
N ASN A 235 15.40 5.68 -7.18
CA ASN A 235 14.94 5.92 -5.81
C ASN A 235 13.70 6.84 -5.78
N ARG A 236 13.63 7.84 -6.68
CA ARG A 236 12.42 8.66 -6.86
C ARG A 236 11.24 7.81 -7.35
N LEU A 237 11.41 7.02 -8.41
CA LEU A 237 10.36 6.14 -8.93
C LEU A 237 9.84 5.14 -7.88
N LEU A 238 10.73 4.56 -7.08
CA LEU A 238 10.37 3.62 -6.02
C LEU A 238 9.65 4.30 -4.85
N ALA A 239 9.97 5.57 -4.55
CA ALA A 239 9.23 6.37 -3.59
C ALA A 239 7.82 6.72 -4.12
N ASP A 240 7.72 7.19 -5.37
CA ASP A 240 6.46 7.58 -6.02
C ASP A 240 5.47 6.39 -6.19
N LEU A 241 6.02 5.17 -6.32
CA LEU A 241 5.27 3.91 -6.43
C LEU A 241 4.76 3.39 -5.08
N GLY A 242 5.48 3.63 -3.99
CA GLY A 242 5.20 2.99 -2.70
C GLY A 242 5.08 1.46 -2.82
N ASP A 243 4.07 0.89 -2.17
CA ASP A 243 3.87 -0.57 -2.11
C ASP A 243 2.71 -1.08 -2.98
N THR A 244 1.76 -0.24 -3.40
CA THR A 244 0.53 -0.68 -4.14
C THR A 244 0.27 0.06 -5.45
N ARG A 245 1.01 1.13 -5.76
CA ARG A 245 0.79 1.90 -6.99
C ARG A 245 1.36 1.17 -8.21
N LEU A 246 0.77 1.47 -9.37
CA LEU A 246 1.24 1.05 -10.68
C LEU A 246 1.57 2.28 -11.53
N VAL A 247 2.51 2.14 -12.46
CA VAL A 247 2.80 3.16 -13.48
C VAL A 247 2.71 2.54 -14.86
N SER A 248 2.09 3.23 -15.80
CA SER A 248 2.09 2.79 -17.20
C SER A 248 3.36 3.24 -17.94
N SER A 249 3.64 2.60 -19.07
CA SER A 249 4.60 3.08 -20.06
C SER A 249 4.28 4.49 -20.61
N ARG A 250 3.05 5.00 -20.46
CA ARG A 250 2.71 6.39 -20.83
C ARG A 250 3.22 7.34 -19.75
N TRP A 251 2.88 7.08 -18.48
CA TRP A 251 3.34 7.85 -17.34
C TRP A 251 4.87 7.91 -17.25
N LEU A 252 5.55 6.77 -17.39
CA LEU A 252 7.02 6.69 -17.36
C LEU A 252 7.67 7.54 -18.45
N ARG A 253 7.14 7.52 -19.68
CA ARG A 253 7.65 8.36 -20.78
C ARG A 253 7.41 9.85 -20.51
N ALA A 254 6.26 10.23 -19.98
CA ALA A 254 5.98 11.61 -19.58
C ALA A 254 6.94 12.11 -18.48
N HIS A 255 7.35 11.23 -17.56
CA HIS A 255 8.28 11.54 -16.47
C HIS A 255 9.76 11.30 -16.83
N SER A 256 10.11 11.31 -18.13
CA SER A 256 11.50 11.19 -18.62
C SER A 256 12.24 9.90 -18.22
N TYR A 257 11.52 8.79 -18.16
CA TYR A 257 12.08 7.43 -18.12
C TYR A 257 12.06 6.81 -19.52
N SER A 258 13.22 6.44 -20.07
CA SER A 258 13.32 5.79 -21.38
C SER A 258 12.93 4.31 -21.31
N ASN A 259 12.48 3.75 -22.42
CA ASN A 259 12.18 2.31 -22.51
C ASN A 259 13.38 1.43 -22.15
N SER A 260 14.60 1.84 -22.51
CA SER A 260 15.85 1.15 -22.16
C SER A 260 16.13 1.19 -20.65
N LEU A 261 15.83 2.32 -19.99
CA LEU A 261 16.00 2.46 -18.54
C LEU A 261 14.98 1.58 -17.78
N VAL A 262 13.72 1.57 -18.23
CA VAL A 262 12.67 0.72 -17.67
C VAL A 262 12.98 -0.76 -17.87
N ALA A 263 13.42 -1.16 -19.06
CA ALA A 263 13.87 -2.53 -19.33
C ALA A 263 15.03 -2.95 -18.42
N ARG A 264 15.99 -2.04 -18.15
CA ARG A 264 17.06 -2.30 -17.18
C ARG A 264 16.54 -2.45 -15.75
N TYR A 265 15.59 -1.63 -15.31
CA TYR A 265 14.98 -1.74 -13.97
C TYR A 265 14.16 -3.02 -13.79
N VAL A 266 13.52 -3.52 -14.85
CA VAL A 266 12.86 -4.84 -14.84
C VAL A 266 13.89 -5.97 -14.83
N GLY A 267 14.90 -5.92 -15.71
CA GLY A 267 15.95 -6.94 -15.78
C GLY A 267 16.86 -7.03 -14.55
N SER A 268 16.94 -5.97 -13.75
CA SER A 268 17.64 -5.95 -12.45
C SER A 268 16.72 -6.19 -11.24
N GLY A 269 15.44 -6.51 -11.46
CA GLY A 269 14.51 -6.92 -10.40
C GLY A 269 14.03 -5.80 -9.48
N TRP A 270 14.09 -4.53 -9.89
CA TRP A 270 13.49 -3.41 -9.14
C TRP A 270 12.01 -3.20 -9.47
N LEU A 271 11.62 -3.53 -10.70
CA LEU A 271 10.25 -3.42 -11.20
C LEU A 271 9.75 -4.77 -11.73
N VAL A 272 8.49 -5.09 -11.47
CA VAL A 272 7.75 -6.21 -12.08
C VAL A 272 6.65 -5.66 -12.98
N SER A 273 6.31 -6.39 -14.05
CA SER A 273 5.25 -6.01 -14.98
C SER A 273 4.03 -6.94 -14.81
N PRO A 274 2.97 -6.53 -14.09
CA PRO A 274 1.78 -7.37 -13.89
C PRO A 274 0.89 -7.47 -15.13
N ALA A 275 1.01 -6.52 -16.06
CA ALA A 275 0.37 -6.54 -17.37
C ALA A 275 1.22 -5.76 -18.39
N ARG A 276 1.09 -6.08 -19.69
CA ARG A 276 1.92 -5.51 -20.77
C ARG A 276 1.91 -3.97 -20.76
N GLY A 277 3.07 -3.38 -20.49
CA GLY A 277 3.25 -1.92 -20.46
C GLY A 277 2.80 -1.24 -19.17
N VAL A 278 2.63 -2.02 -18.09
CA VAL A 278 2.37 -1.56 -16.72
C VAL A 278 3.49 -2.10 -15.84
N TYR A 279 3.95 -1.32 -14.88
CA TYR A 279 5.00 -1.70 -13.95
C TYR A 279 4.63 -1.32 -12.52
N MET A 280 5.13 -2.09 -11.57
CA MET A 280 5.04 -1.82 -10.14
C MET A 280 6.35 -2.23 -9.45
N ARG A 281 6.55 -1.81 -8.21
CA ARG A 281 7.72 -2.16 -7.40
C ARG A 281 7.81 -3.68 -7.17
N GLN A 282 9.01 -4.24 -7.28
CA GLN A 282 9.27 -5.65 -6.91
C GLN A 282 8.90 -5.89 -5.43
N GLY A 283 8.08 -6.90 -5.16
CA GLY A 283 7.57 -7.19 -3.81
C GLY A 283 6.43 -6.28 -3.32
N GLY A 284 5.96 -5.34 -4.16
CA GLY A 284 4.72 -4.61 -3.92
C GLY A 284 3.48 -5.53 -3.96
N ARG A 285 2.37 -5.06 -3.40
CA ARG A 285 1.08 -5.78 -3.41
C ARG A 285 0.19 -5.23 -4.52
N LEU A 286 -0.22 -6.10 -5.45
CA LEU A 286 -1.23 -5.74 -6.43
C LEU A 286 -2.60 -5.72 -5.74
N GLN A 287 -3.22 -4.55 -5.65
CA GLN A 287 -4.54 -4.35 -5.06
C GLN A 287 -5.38 -3.43 -5.95
N TRP A 288 -6.70 -3.61 -5.94
CA TRP A 288 -7.60 -2.88 -6.83
C TRP A 288 -7.61 -1.37 -6.59
N ASP A 289 -7.48 -0.93 -5.33
CA ASP A 289 -7.46 0.47 -4.93
C ASP A 289 -6.20 1.18 -5.45
N GLY A 290 -5.06 0.46 -5.43
CA GLY A 290 -3.82 0.89 -6.05
C GLY A 290 -3.96 1.09 -7.56
N VAL A 291 -4.69 0.23 -8.25
CA VAL A 291 -5.01 0.37 -9.69
C VAL A 291 -5.84 1.62 -9.95
N VAL A 292 -6.95 1.81 -9.22
CA VAL A 292 -7.83 2.98 -9.40
C VAL A 292 -7.07 4.28 -9.11
N ARG A 293 -6.34 4.34 -7.98
CA ARG A 293 -5.54 5.52 -7.59
C ARG A 293 -4.44 5.86 -8.60
N SER A 294 -3.84 4.84 -9.22
CA SER A 294 -2.84 5.03 -10.28
C SER A 294 -3.43 5.71 -11.51
N LEU A 295 -4.69 5.42 -11.84
CA LEU A 295 -5.41 6.07 -12.95
C LEU A 295 -5.87 7.48 -12.58
N GLN A 296 -6.41 7.65 -11.36
CA GLN A 296 -6.86 8.95 -10.85
C GLN A 296 -5.71 9.96 -10.73
N ALA A 297 -4.74 9.67 -9.87
CA ALA A 297 -3.67 10.61 -9.50
C ALA A 297 -2.37 10.44 -10.32
N GLY A 298 -2.16 9.29 -10.97
CA GLY A 298 -1.00 9.06 -11.85
C GLY A 298 -1.29 9.47 -13.29
N GLU A 299 -2.27 8.82 -13.91
CA GLU A 299 -2.63 9.07 -15.32
C GLU A 299 -3.48 10.34 -15.53
N GLY A 300 -4.01 10.93 -14.44
CA GLY A 300 -4.86 12.14 -14.47
C GLY A 300 -6.29 11.88 -14.93
N MET A 301 -6.75 10.63 -14.93
CA MET A 301 -8.05 10.25 -15.47
C MET A 301 -9.18 10.60 -14.49
N PRO A 302 -10.22 11.35 -14.91
CA PRO A 302 -11.40 11.63 -14.09
C PRO A 302 -12.35 10.41 -14.00
N LEU A 303 -11.83 9.29 -13.49
CA LEU A 303 -12.52 8.04 -13.22
C LEU A 303 -12.78 7.89 -11.72
N HIS A 304 -14.01 7.62 -11.29
CA HIS A 304 -14.35 7.38 -9.88
C HIS A 304 -15.03 6.03 -9.67
N VAL A 305 -14.92 5.51 -8.45
CA VAL A 305 -15.62 4.29 -8.02
C VAL A 305 -17.07 4.67 -7.69
N GLY A 306 -18.04 3.99 -8.30
CA GLY A 306 -19.46 4.37 -8.19
C GLY A 306 -20.42 3.19 -8.08
N GLY A 307 -21.72 3.47 -8.20
CA GLY A 307 -22.78 2.46 -8.18
C GLY A 307 -22.74 1.55 -6.95
N ARG A 308 -23.09 0.25 -7.13
CA ARG A 308 -23.11 -0.75 -6.04
C ARG A 308 -21.80 -0.79 -5.23
N PHE A 309 -20.66 -0.92 -5.90
CA PHE A 309 -19.38 -1.13 -5.21
C PHE A 309 -19.02 0.05 -4.29
N ALA A 310 -19.37 1.29 -4.67
CA ALA A 310 -19.19 2.44 -3.79
C ALA A 310 -20.09 2.38 -2.53
N LEU A 311 -21.31 1.83 -2.62
CA LEU A 311 -22.19 1.60 -1.46
C LEU A 311 -21.64 0.50 -0.55
N THR A 312 -21.16 -0.61 -1.13
CA THR A 312 -20.50 -1.72 -0.42
C THR A 312 -19.27 -1.22 0.36
N LEU A 313 -18.40 -0.45 -0.30
CA LEU A 313 -17.19 0.15 0.28
C LEU A 313 -17.49 1.14 1.43
N GLN A 314 -18.70 1.71 1.45
CA GLN A 314 -19.19 2.60 2.50
C GLN A 314 -20.01 1.88 3.58
N GLY A 315 -20.07 0.54 3.55
CA GLY A 315 -20.72 -0.28 4.59
C GLY A 315 -22.24 -0.39 4.48
N HIS A 316 -22.84 -0.02 3.34
CA HIS A 316 -24.29 -0.08 3.15
C HIS A 316 -24.82 -1.43 2.60
N GLU A 317 -23.98 -2.46 2.51
CA GLU A 317 -24.39 -3.81 2.09
C GLU A 317 -24.55 -4.73 3.30
N HIS A 318 -25.79 -5.12 3.61
CA HIS A 318 -26.12 -5.96 4.78
C HIS A 318 -25.71 -7.44 4.64
N TYR A 319 -25.45 -7.91 3.42
CA TYR A 319 -25.16 -9.32 3.13
C TYR A 319 -23.74 -9.50 2.61
N LEU A 320 -22.93 -10.28 3.32
CA LEU A 320 -21.61 -10.68 2.85
C LEU A 320 -21.73 -11.61 1.63
N ARG A 321 -21.30 -11.15 0.45
CA ARG A 321 -21.21 -11.97 -0.76
C ARG A 321 -20.11 -13.03 -0.56
N LEU A 322 -20.50 -14.27 -0.32
CA LEU A 322 -19.58 -15.41 -0.28
C LEU A 322 -19.14 -15.79 -1.70
N GLY A 323 -17.84 -15.63 -2.00
CA GLY A 323 -17.20 -16.18 -3.19
C GLY A 323 -17.20 -15.28 -4.44
N ASP A 324 -17.83 -14.11 -4.43
CA ASP A 324 -17.60 -13.06 -5.42
C ASP A 324 -16.61 -12.05 -4.83
N ALA A 325 -15.45 -11.86 -5.49
CA ALA A 325 -14.47 -10.86 -5.11
C ALA A 325 -14.98 -9.42 -5.32
N GLY A 326 -16.13 -9.26 -5.97
CA GLY A 326 -16.80 -7.99 -6.20
C GLY A 326 -16.45 -7.42 -7.57
N THR A 327 -17.49 -6.91 -8.23
CA THR A 327 -17.32 -6.11 -9.44
C THR A 327 -17.14 -4.64 -9.07
N ILE A 328 -15.95 -4.11 -9.33
CA ILE A 328 -15.59 -2.71 -9.12
C ILE A 328 -16.16 -1.88 -10.26
N THR A 329 -17.23 -1.15 -9.96
CA THR A 329 -17.89 -0.28 -10.95
C THR A 329 -17.19 1.07 -11.04
N LEU A 330 -16.69 1.39 -12.23
CA LEU A 330 -16.02 2.65 -12.56
C LEU A 330 -16.88 3.49 -13.49
N TYR A 331 -16.96 4.78 -13.19
CA TYR A 331 -17.62 5.79 -13.99
C TYR A 331 -16.64 6.91 -14.35
N GLY A 332 -16.87 7.57 -15.49
CA GLY A 332 -16.09 8.72 -15.96
C GLY A 332 -16.22 8.96 -17.47
N PRO A 333 -15.68 10.06 -17.99
CA PRO A 333 -15.80 10.45 -19.40
C PRO A 333 -14.89 9.67 -20.34
N GLU A 334 -13.82 9.08 -19.82
CA GLU A 334 -12.78 8.39 -20.59
C GLU A 334 -12.76 6.89 -20.28
N ARG A 335 -12.57 6.05 -21.30
CA ARG A 335 -12.52 4.60 -21.11
C ARG A 335 -11.18 4.20 -20.47
N PRO A 336 -11.17 3.38 -19.40
CA PRO A 336 -9.93 2.94 -18.77
C PRO A 336 -9.05 2.12 -19.72
N PRO A 337 -7.72 2.11 -19.51
CA PRO A 337 -6.80 1.35 -20.35
C PRO A 337 -7.08 -0.16 -20.37
N GLY A 338 -7.03 -0.77 -21.56
CA GLY A 338 -7.29 -2.21 -21.77
C GLY A 338 -6.26 -3.19 -21.16
N TRP A 339 -5.32 -2.71 -20.34
CA TRP A 339 -4.50 -3.55 -19.46
C TRP A 339 -5.16 -3.81 -18.11
N MET A 340 -6.12 -2.98 -17.68
CA MET A 340 -6.83 -3.12 -16.39
C MET A 340 -7.50 -4.49 -16.27
N SER A 341 -8.21 -4.93 -17.32
CA SER A 341 -8.87 -6.23 -17.39
C SER A 341 -7.92 -7.42 -17.60
N LYS A 342 -6.60 -7.18 -17.65
CA LYS A 342 -5.55 -8.19 -17.81
C LYS A 342 -4.68 -8.35 -16.57
N LEU A 343 -4.98 -7.62 -15.50
CA LEU A 343 -4.29 -7.76 -14.23
C LEU A 343 -4.72 -9.07 -13.53
N PRO A 344 -3.79 -9.77 -12.85
CA PRO A 344 -4.10 -10.96 -12.05
C PRO A 344 -4.69 -10.55 -10.69
N LEU A 345 -5.88 -9.94 -10.72
CA LEU A 345 -6.71 -9.60 -9.56
C LEU A 345 -7.91 -10.56 -9.48
N GLN A 346 -8.48 -10.73 -8.29
CA GLN A 346 -9.70 -11.54 -8.12
C GLN A 346 -10.94 -10.72 -8.52
N GLU A 347 -10.89 -9.43 -8.21
CA GLU A 347 -11.91 -8.42 -8.46
C GLU A 347 -12.01 -8.10 -9.96
N ARG A 348 -13.23 -7.85 -10.44
CA ARG A 348 -13.51 -7.53 -11.85
C ARG A 348 -13.81 -6.05 -12.01
N PHE A 349 -13.19 -5.38 -12.98
CA PHE A 349 -13.50 -3.99 -13.29
C PHE A 349 -14.60 -3.88 -14.35
N ALA A 350 -15.69 -3.18 -14.03
CA ALA A 350 -16.76 -2.83 -14.97
C ALA A 350 -16.77 -1.31 -15.21
N PHE A 351 -16.69 -0.88 -16.47
CA PHE A 351 -16.76 0.54 -16.82
C PHE A 351 -18.12 0.88 -17.44
N LEU A 352 -18.86 1.78 -16.81
CA LEU A 352 -20.23 2.17 -17.22
C LEU A 352 -20.31 3.57 -17.86
N GLY A 353 -19.18 4.15 -18.26
CA GLY A 353 -19.16 5.47 -18.91
C GLY A 353 -19.43 6.63 -17.94
N LYS A 354 -19.94 7.75 -18.46
CA LYS A 354 -20.18 8.98 -17.68
C LYS A 354 -21.22 8.83 -16.56
N GLY A 355 -22.05 7.78 -16.61
CA GLY A 355 -23.21 7.62 -15.74
C GLY A 355 -24.33 8.63 -16.04
N PRO A 356 -25.38 8.67 -15.20
CA PRO A 356 -26.59 9.43 -15.49
C PRO A 356 -26.45 10.95 -15.31
N PHE A 357 -25.33 11.46 -14.82
CA PHE A 357 -25.19 12.86 -14.39
C PHE A 357 -24.71 13.80 -15.49
N ASP A 358 -25.25 15.01 -15.53
CA ASP A 358 -24.70 16.14 -16.29
C ASP A 358 -23.95 17.08 -15.35
N LEU A 359 -22.69 16.73 -15.13
CA LEU A 359 -21.79 17.36 -14.19
C LEU A 359 -20.42 17.54 -14.87
N PRO A 360 -19.73 18.68 -14.67
CA PRO A 360 -18.44 18.93 -15.29
C PRO A 360 -17.39 17.96 -14.74
N ALA A 361 -16.46 17.52 -15.60
CA ALA A 361 -15.36 16.68 -15.19
C ALA A 361 -14.43 17.43 -14.23
N VAL A 362 -14.06 16.78 -13.13
CA VAL A 362 -13.13 17.30 -12.12
C VAL A 362 -11.87 16.44 -12.14
N SER A 363 -10.69 17.08 -12.12
CA SER A 363 -9.42 16.36 -11.98
C SER A 363 -9.27 15.83 -10.56
N PHE A 364 -8.71 14.63 -10.39
CA PHE A 364 -8.58 13.97 -9.08
C PHE A 364 -7.15 14.06 -8.53
N THR A 365 -6.60 15.28 -8.51
CA THR A 365 -5.33 15.60 -7.83
C THR A 365 -5.53 15.77 -6.33
N ALA A 366 -4.45 15.58 -5.56
CA ALA A 366 -4.47 15.70 -4.10
C ALA A 366 -4.80 17.12 -3.57
N GLU A 367 -4.75 18.13 -4.45
CA GLU A 367 -5.04 19.54 -4.13
C GLU A 367 -6.53 19.90 -4.25
N VAL A 368 -7.36 18.99 -4.78
CA VAL A 368 -8.80 19.26 -4.98
C VAL A 368 -9.54 19.25 -3.64
N SER A 369 -10.20 20.36 -3.33
CA SER A 369 -10.93 20.51 -2.07
C SER A 369 -12.12 19.55 -1.96
N GLU A 370 -12.37 19.09 -0.73
CA GLU A 370 -13.54 18.24 -0.43
C GLU A 370 -14.87 18.92 -0.80
N SER A 371 -14.93 20.26 -0.78
CA SER A 371 -16.11 21.03 -1.20
C SER A 371 -16.42 20.90 -2.70
N VAL A 372 -15.39 20.87 -3.55
CA VAL A 372 -15.57 20.67 -5.00
C VAL A 372 -16.04 19.25 -5.28
N LEU A 373 -15.44 18.24 -4.65
CA LEU A 373 -15.90 16.85 -4.78
C LEU A 373 -17.34 16.67 -4.25
N ALA A 374 -17.66 17.23 -3.08
CA ALA A 374 -18.99 17.15 -2.50
C ALA A 374 -20.08 17.79 -3.39
N GLY A 375 -19.75 18.87 -4.12
CA GLY A 375 -20.61 19.47 -5.13
C GLY A 375 -20.89 18.54 -6.33
N GLN A 376 -19.98 17.61 -6.63
CA GLN A 376 -20.16 16.56 -7.63
C GLN A 376 -20.84 15.29 -7.09
N GLY A 377 -21.20 15.24 -5.80
CA GLY A 377 -21.60 13.98 -5.15
C GLY A 377 -20.47 12.95 -5.08
N LEU A 378 -19.21 13.42 -5.02
CA LEU A 378 -18.01 12.61 -4.84
C LEU A 378 -17.38 12.87 -3.46
N ALA A 379 -16.57 11.94 -2.98
CA ALA A 379 -15.77 12.09 -1.76
C ALA A 379 -14.44 11.33 -1.86
N TRP A 380 -13.47 11.74 -1.04
CA TRP A 380 -12.27 10.96 -0.76
C TRP A 380 -12.60 9.81 0.20
N HIS A 381 -12.44 8.58 -0.26
CA HIS A 381 -12.48 7.39 0.59
C HIS A 381 -11.05 6.97 0.94
N ARG A 382 -10.74 6.86 2.24
CA ARG A 382 -9.40 6.48 2.74
C ARG A 382 -9.40 5.01 3.12
N MET A 383 -8.53 4.23 2.50
CA MET A 383 -8.32 2.81 2.82
C MET A 383 -7.42 2.65 4.06
N ASP A 384 -7.56 1.54 4.78
CA ASP A 384 -6.78 1.22 5.98
C ASP A 384 -5.25 1.10 5.75
N SER A 385 -4.81 1.03 4.48
CA SER A 385 -3.41 0.99 4.07
C SER A 385 -2.64 2.33 4.21
N GLY A 386 -3.17 3.29 4.96
CA GLY A 386 -2.47 4.51 5.37
C GLY A 386 -2.87 5.77 4.61
N ALA A 387 -2.41 6.94 5.09
CA ALA A 387 -2.92 8.26 4.68
C ALA A 387 -2.78 8.58 3.17
N GLU A 388 -1.80 8.02 2.48
CA GLU A 388 -1.63 8.16 1.02
C GLU A 388 -2.52 7.20 0.20
N SER A 389 -3.43 6.47 0.86
CA SER A 389 -4.38 5.54 0.26
C SER A 389 -5.81 6.07 0.17
N ALA A 390 -5.95 7.34 -0.20
CA ALA A 390 -7.22 7.92 -0.60
C ALA A 390 -7.50 7.66 -2.10
N LEU A 391 -8.77 7.40 -2.43
CA LEU A 391 -9.30 7.38 -3.80
C LEU A 391 -10.62 8.14 -3.87
N VAL A 392 -11.02 8.60 -5.06
CA VAL A 392 -12.31 9.27 -5.24
C VAL A 392 -13.41 8.26 -5.53
N CYS A 393 -14.50 8.30 -4.74
CA CYS A 393 -15.71 7.51 -4.95
C CYS A 393 -16.97 8.39 -4.93
N SER A 394 -18.08 7.87 -5.44
CA SER A 394 -19.41 8.44 -5.29
C SER A 394 -19.85 8.44 -3.81
N THR A 395 -20.46 9.51 -3.33
CA THR A 395 -21.19 9.50 -2.05
C THR A 395 -22.44 8.60 -2.17
N PRO A 396 -23.05 8.14 -1.07
CA PRO A 396 -24.16 7.18 -1.14
C PRO A 396 -25.36 7.71 -1.94
N GLU A 397 -25.64 9.02 -1.87
CA GLU A 397 -26.69 9.69 -2.65
C GLU A 397 -26.45 9.59 -4.17
N ARG A 398 -25.19 9.78 -4.60
CA ARG A 398 -24.81 9.65 -6.01
C ARG A 398 -24.77 8.19 -6.43
N ALA A 399 -24.11 7.34 -5.64
CA ALA A 399 -23.91 5.92 -5.92
C ALA A 399 -25.24 5.16 -6.06
N MET A 400 -26.26 5.50 -5.24
CA MET A 400 -27.58 4.90 -5.35
C MET A 400 -28.31 5.31 -6.63
N LEU A 401 -28.16 6.55 -7.11
CA LEU A 401 -28.69 6.99 -8.40
C LEU A 401 -27.92 6.38 -9.58
N GLU A 402 -26.60 6.21 -9.46
CA GLU A 402 -25.77 5.47 -10.44
C GLU A 402 -26.21 4.00 -10.54
N LEU A 403 -26.57 3.36 -9.43
CA LEU A 403 -27.13 2.01 -9.40
C LEU A 403 -28.51 1.95 -10.06
N CYS A 404 -29.44 2.83 -9.68
CA CYS A 404 -30.79 2.89 -10.26
C CYS A 404 -30.80 3.16 -11.77
N ASP A 405 -29.76 3.78 -12.33
CA ASP A 405 -29.59 3.93 -13.77
C ASP A 405 -29.17 2.64 -14.48
N GLY A 406 -28.42 1.75 -13.80
CA GLY A 406 -28.00 0.45 -14.33
C GLY A 406 -29.12 -0.59 -14.40
N VAL A 407 -30.21 -0.43 -13.64
CA VAL A 407 -31.29 -1.43 -13.52
C VAL A 407 -32.01 -1.70 -14.85
N SER A 408 -32.01 -2.96 -15.29
CA SER A 408 -32.64 -3.43 -16.54
C SER A 408 -33.79 -4.43 -16.37
N ASP A 409 -33.89 -5.06 -15.20
CA ASP A 409 -34.73 -6.24 -14.96
C ASP A 409 -35.14 -6.34 -13.48
N ALA A 410 -36.00 -7.31 -13.17
CA ALA A 410 -36.54 -7.50 -11.82
C ALA A 410 -35.45 -7.81 -10.78
N ALA A 411 -34.47 -8.65 -11.11
CA ALA A 411 -33.39 -9.03 -10.18
C ALA A 411 -32.61 -7.79 -9.70
N LEU A 412 -32.26 -6.90 -10.64
CA LEU A 412 -31.60 -5.63 -10.33
C LEU A 412 -32.52 -4.63 -9.59
N VAL A 413 -33.85 -4.71 -9.73
CA VAL A 413 -34.77 -3.92 -8.89
C VAL A 413 -34.75 -4.41 -7.44
N TYR A 414 -34.79 -5.72 -7.16
CA TYR A 414 -34.69 -6.22 -5.78
C TYR A 414 -33.32 -5.91 -5.15
N GLU A 415 -32.22 -6.00 -5.91
CA GLU A 415 -30.91 -5.57 -5.43
C GLU A 415 -30.88 -4.07 -5.06
N ALA A 416 -31.56 -3.22 -5.85
CA ALA A 416 -31.70 -1.81 -5.54
C ALA A 416 -32.63 -1.56 -4.34
N ASP A 417 -33.71 -2.34 -4.16
CA ASP A 417 -34.60 -2.23 -3.00
C ASP A 417 -33.88 -2.59 -1.69
N ALA A 418 -33.13 -3.70 -1.68
CA ALA A 418 -32.36 -4.15 -0.52
C ALA A 418 -31.23 -3.17 -0.13
N LEU A 419 -30.60 -2.51 -1.11
CA LEU A 419 -29.64 -1.45 -0.84
C LEU A 419 -30.34 -0.14 -0.43
N MET A 420 -31.50 0.20 -1.00
CA MET A 420 -32.29 1.36 -0.57
C MET A 420 -32.70 1.25 0.90
N GLN A 421 -33.07 0.06 1.37
CA GLN A 421 -33.38 -0.18 2.78
C GLN A 421 -32.24 0.25 3.73
N ALA A 422 -30.97 0.09 3.30
CA ALA A 422 -29.77 0.49 4.04
C ALA A 422 -29.47 2.00 4.01
N MET A 423 -30.19 2.79 3.20
CA MET A 423 -29.92 4.21 2.98
C MET A 423 -30.50 5.12 4.07
N THR A 424 -30.39 4.76 5.35
CA THR A 424 -31.05 5.51 6.45
C THR A 424 -30.44 6.90 6.73
N THR A 425 -29.23 7.19 6.24
CA THR A 425 -28.43 8.38 6.60
C THR A 425 -28.12 9.34 5.44
N LEU A 426 -28.87 9.29 4.33
CA LEU A 426 -28.64 10.19 3.19
C LEU A 426 -28.90 11.65 3.54
N ARG A 427 -28.09 12.58 3.00
CA ARG A 427 -28.25 14.02 3.27
C ARG A 427 -29.27 14.63 2.29
N PRO A 428 -30.43 15.16 2.76
CA PRO A 428 -31.51 15.59 1.87
C PRO A 428 -31.09 16.60 0.80
N GLN A 429 -30.24 17.57 1.17
CA GLN A 429 -29.74 18.61 0.26
C GLN A 429 -28.83 18.03 -0.83
N ARG A 430 -28.06 16.97 -0.52
CA ARG A 430 -27.23 16.29 -1.53
C ARG A 430 -28.06 15.37 -2.41
N VAL A 431 -29.08 14.69 -1.87
CA VAL A 431 -30.07 13.95 -2.68
C VAL A 431 -30.75 14.88 -3.67
N GLY A 432 -31.26 16.05 -3.23
CA GLY A 432 -31.88 17.05 -4.11
C GLY A 432 -30.91 17.59 -5.17
N LEU A 433 -29.64 17.86 -4.82
CA LEU A 433 -28.61 18.23 -5.79
C LEU A 433 -28.40 17.14 -6.86
N MET A 434 -28.25 15.87 -6.45
CA MET A 434 -28.06 14.76 -7.37
C MET A 434 -29.30 14.51 -8.25
N LEU A 435 -30.51 14.61 -7.69
CA LEU A 435 -31.76 14.47 -8.46
C LEU A 435 -31.94 15.56 -9.53
N ARG A 436 -31.45 16.79 -9.28
CA ARG A 436 -31.45 17.87 -10.28
C ARG A 436 -30.47 17.58 -11.42
N HIS A 437 -29.23 17.22 -11.11
CA HIS A 437 -28.18 16.97 -12.11
C HIS A 437 -28.23 15.59 -12.80
N CYS A 438 -29.04 14.66 -12.30
CA CYS A 438 -29.31 13.40 -12.97
C CYS A 438 -30.17 13.64 -14.24
N ARG A 439 -29.77 13.09 -15.39
CA ARG A 439 -30.55 13.08 -16.65
C ARG A 439 -31.48 11.88 -16.75
N SER A 440 -31.18 10.79 -16.05
CA SER A 440 -31.96 9.57 -16.12
C SER A 440 -33.26 9.67 -15.34
N ILE A 441 -34.35 9.96 -16.06
CA ILE A 441 -35.72 9.92 -15.54
C ILE A 441 -36.04 8.55 -14.91
N LYS A 442 -35.47 7.47 -15.46
CA LYS A 442 -35.56 6.11 -14.92
C LYS A 442 -34.97 6.06 -13.50
N ALA A 443 -33.72 6.50 -13.36
CA ALA A 443 -33.01 6.46 -12.09
C ALA A 443 -33.69 7.30 -11.00
N LYS A 444 -34.12 8.53 -11.32
CA LYS A 444 -34.82 9.42 -10.36
C LYS A 444 -36.11 8.79 -9.83
N ARG A 445 -36.96 8.29 -10.74
CA ARG A 445 -38.26 7.70 -10.37
C ARG A 445 -38.10 6.41 -9.57
N LEU A 446 -37.14 5.57 -9.95
CA LEU A 446 -36.84 4.34 -9.21
C LEU A 446 -36.30 4.66 -7.81
N PHE A 447 -35.31 5.56 -7.71
CA PHE A 447 -34.76 6.03 -6.43
C PHE A 447 -35.86 6.55 -5.50
N LEU A 448 -36.73 7.44 -5.99
CA LEU A 448 -37.79 8.02 -5.17
C LEU A 448 -38.87 6.99 -4.78
N ALA A 449 -39.26 6.10 -5.69
CA ALA A 449 -40.25 5.04 -5.39
C ALA A 449 -39.75 4.05 -4.32
N LEU A 450 -38.49 3.62 -4.42
CA LEU A 450 -37.88 2.75 -3.39
C LEU A 450 -37.71 3.52 -2.06
N ALA A 451 -37.35 4.80 -2.10
CA ALA A 451 -37.21 5.61 -0.88
C ALA A 451 -38.55 5.86 -0.16
N GLU A 452 -39.64 6.10 -0.91
CA GLU A 452 -41.00 6.26 -0.37
C GLU A 452 -41.50 4.95 0.25
N ARG A 453 -41.26 3.81 -0.44
CA ARG A 453 -41.55 2.46 0.05
C ARG A 453 -40.91 2.15 1.41
N HIS A 454 -39.62 2.47 1.58
CA HIS A 454 -38.91 2.31 2.87
C HIS A 454 -39.21 3.42 3.90
N LYS A 455 -40.06 4.40 3.56
CA LYS A 455 -40.51 5.50 4.44
C LYS A 455 -39.36 6.26 5.08
N HIS A 456 -38.28 6.49 4.34
CA HIS A 456 -37.07 7.12 4.85
C HIS A 456 -37.33 8.54 5.38
N ALA A 457 -36.97 8.79 6.64
CA ALA A 457 -37.23 10.07 7.31
C ALA A 457 -36.56 11.28 6.62
N TRP A 458 -35.46 11.08 5.90
CA TRP A 458 -34.80 12.15 5.14
C TRP A 458 -35.56 12.55 3.86
N LEU A 459 -36.46 11.72 3.34
CA LEU A 459 -37.12 11.92 2.05
C LEU A 459 -38.03 13.15 2.03
N SER A 460 -38.78 13.38 3.11
CA SER A 460 -39.65 14.55 3.28
C SER A 460 -38.91 15.89 3.30
N HIS A 461 -37.59 15.86 3.53
CA HIS A 461 -36.72 17.03 3.58
C HIS A 461 -35.91 17.24 2.29
N VAL A 462 -36.11 16.42 1.26
CA VAL A 462 -35.41 16.56 -0.03
C VAL A 462 -36.02 17.71 -0.84
N PRO A 463 -35.24 18.74 -1.22
CA PRO A 463 -35.74 19.78 -2.12
C PRO A 463 -35.89 19.21 -3.53
N LEU A 464 -37.12 19.22 -4.06
CA LEU A 464 -37.47 18.72 -5.39
C LEU A 464 -37.59 19.85 -6.44
N ASP A 465 -37.29 21.10 -6.07
CA ASP A 465 -37.35 22.25 -6.97
C ASP A 465 -36.41 22.07 -8.17
N GLY A 466 -36.95 22.10 -9.39
CA GLY A 466 -36.19 21.84 -10.61
C GLY A 466 -35.82 20.36 -10.85
N VAL A 467 -36.36 19.42 -10.09
CA VAL A 467 -36.20 17.98 -10.36
C VAL A 467 -37.18 17.53 -11.43
N GLU A 468 -36.72 17.44 -12.67
CA GLU A 468 -37.54 16.86 -13.74
C GLU A 468 -37.72 15.34 -13.55
N LEU A 469 -38.97 14.89 -13.40
CA LEU A 469 -39.37 13.49 -13.39
C LEU A 469 -39.95 13.01 -14.73
N GLY A 470 -39.94 13.84 -15.78
CA GLY A 470 -40.51 13.49 -17.10
C GLY A 470 -42.00 13.16 -17.07
N ARG A 471 -42.56 12.72 -18.21
CA ARG A 471 -44.00 12.46 -18.38
C ARG A 471 -44.28 11.01 -18.80
N GLY A 472 -45.48 10.52 -18.47
CA GLY A 472 -45.98 9.21 -18.89
C GLY A 472 -45.52 8.04 -18.00
N LYS A 473 -46.19 6.89 -18.16
CA LYS A 473 -45.87 5.63 -17.47
C LYS A 473 -44.58 5.03 -18.03
N ARG A 474 -43.71 4.52 -17.16
CA ARG A 474 -42.46 3.84 -17.54
C ARG A 474 -42.42 2.43 -16.95
N ALA A 475 -42.42 1.42 -17.81
CA ALA A 475 -42.29 0.02 -17.41
C ALA A 475 -40.80 -0.33 -17.24
N LEU A 476 -40.41 -0.84 -16.06
CA LEU A 476 -39.10 -1.49 -15.85
C LEU A 476 -39.19 -2.99 -16.07
N VAL A 477 -40.26 -3.61 -15.57
CA VAL A 477 -40.45 -5.05 -15.51
C VAL A 477 -41.81 -5.42 -16.11
N PRO A 478 -41.89 -6.40 -17.03
CA PRO A 478 -43.17 -6.92 -17.53
C PRO A 478 -44.03 -7.46 -16.38
N GLY A 479 -45.33 -7.15 -16.37
CA GLY A 479 -46.27 -7.65 -15.34
C GLY A 479 -46.15 -7.00 -13.96
N GLY A 480 -45.26 -6.03 -13.77
CA GLY A 480 -45.14 -5.30 -12.50
C GLY A 480 -46.30 -4.35 -12.19
N ARG A 481 -46.35 -3.88 -10.94
CA ARG A 481 -47.33 -2.90 -10.43
C ARG A 481 -46.85 -1.47 -10.68
N LEU A 482 -47.76 -0.59 -11.12
CA LEU A 482 -47.45 0.83 -11.34
C LEU A 482 -47.48 1.61 -10.02
N HIS A 483 -46.36 2.22 -9.65
CA HIS A 483 -46.31 3.22 -8.58
C HIS A 483 -47.01 4.52 -9.06
N PRO A 484 -48.08 4.99 -8.38
CA PRO A 484 -48.90 6.10 -8.89
C PRO A 484 -48.13 7.42 -8.91
N THR A 485 -47.46 7.78 -7.81
CA THR A 485 -46.70 9.04 -7.63
C THR A 485 -45.64 9.24 -8.71
N TYR A 486 -44.73 8.28 -8.87
CA TYR A 486 -43.57 8.38 -9.77
C TYR A 486 -43.79 7.76 -11.16
N GLN A 487 -44.99 7.23 -11.43
CA GLN A 487 -45.38 6.62 -12.72
C GLN A 487 -44.35 5.60 -13.25
N ILE A 488 -43.80 4.79 -12.35
CA ILE A 488 -42.81 3.74 -12.67
C ILE A 488 -43.34 2.37 -12.24
N THR A 489 -43.07 1.34 -13.03
CA THR A 489 -43.55 -0.02 -12.78
C THR A 489 -42.48 -0.82 -12.05
N LEU A 490 -42.81 -1.38 -10.88
CA LEU A 490 -41.95 -2.23 -10.05
C LEU A 490 -42.49 -3.67 -10.03
N PRO A 491 -41.68 -4.71 -9.74
CA PRO A 491 -42.19 -6.04 -9.42
C PRO A 491 -43.35 -6.01 -8.41
N GLY A 492 -44.41 -6.79 -8.66
CA GLY A 492 -45.67 -6.68 -7.89
C GLY A 492 -45.59 -7.24 -6.46
N ASP A 493 -44.72 -8.24 -6.27
CA ASP A 493 -44.42 -8.96 -5.03
C ASP A 493 -43.55 -8.18 -4.04
N LEU A 494 -42.95 -7.06 -4.47
CA LEU A 494 -42.28 -6.12 -3.56
C LEU A 494 -43.24 -5.68 -2.45
N ASP A 495 -44.48 -5.33 -2.80
CA ASP A 495 -45.49 -4.86 -1.86
C ASP A 495 -46.04 -5.96 -0.94
N GLU A 496 -45.88 -7.25 -1.30
CA GLU A 496 -46.41 -8.37 -0.52
C GLU A 496 -45.52 -8.72 0.69
N HIS A 497 -44.22 -8.38 0.66
CA HIS A 497 -43.26 -8.71 1.71
C HIS A 497 -43.20 -7.71 2.89
N LEU A 498 -44.13 -6.75 2.96
CA LEU A 498 -44.21 -5.71 4.01
C LEU A 498 -45.61 -5.56 4.64
N ALA A 499 -46.45 -6.59 4.51
CA ALA A 499 -47.80 -6.65 5.09
C ALA A 499 -47.81 -7.31 6.48
#